data_AF-A0A1T4MMC9-F1
#
_entry.id   AF-A0A1T4MMC9-F1
#
_cell.length_a   1.000
_cell.length_b   1.000
_cell.length_c   1.000
_cell.angle_alpha   90.00
_cell.angle_beta   90.00
_cell.angle_gamma   90.00
#
_symmetry.space_group_name_H-M   'P 1'
#
loop_
_entity.id
_entity.type
_entity.pdbx_description
1 polymer ?
#
loop_
_entity_poly.entity_id
_entity_poly.type
_entity_poly.pdbx_seq_one_letter_code
_entity_poly.pdbx_strand_id
1 'polypeptide(L)' 'MSTHNIRKAKLHYKSVPRIDSYITVPWINLSGHWLAKAGFRIGDNITIIIKRNSLQIKKSKGNTQTFFNKT' A
#
# COMPACT_ATOMS: atom_id res chain seq x y z
N MET A 1 -9.55 -7.35 23.67
CA MET A 1 -10.20 -7.20 22.34
C MET A 1 -9.34 -6.27 21.48
N SER A 2 -9.00 -6.66 20.26
CA SER A 2 -8.26 -5.79 19.32
C SER A 2 -9.19 -4.69 18.79
N THR A 3 -8.97 -3.45 19.21
CA THR A 3 -9.68 -2.27 18.69
C THR A 3 -9.23 -2.00 17.25
N HIS A 4 -10.13 -2.19 16.29
CA HIS A 4 -9.88 -1.87 14.90
C HIS A 4 -10.03 -0.36 14.69
N ASN A 5 -8.91 0.32 14.42
CA ASN A 5 -8.95 1.73 14.04
C ASN A 5 -9.43 1.86 12.59
N ILE A 6 -10.74 2.09 12.40
CA ILE A 6 -11.32 2.32 11.07
C ILE A 6 -11.14 3.79 10.70
N ARG A 7 -10.50 4.07 9.56
CA ARG A 7 -10.44 5.40 8.96
C ARG A 7 -11.23 5.43 7.67
N LYS A 8 -12.09 6.44 7.53
CA LYS A 8 -12.81 6.73 6.28
C LYS A 8 -12.07 7.83 5.55
N ALA A 9 -11.85 7.65 4.26
CA ALA A 9 -11.23 8.64 3.39
C ALA A 9 -12.04 8.73 2.09
N LYS A 10 -12.00 9.89 1.44
CA LYS A 10 -12.60 10.09 0.12
C LYS A 10 -11.58 9.70 -0.94
N LEU A 11 -12.05 9.01 -1.98
CA LEU A 11 -11.24 8.75 -3.16
C LEU A 11 -11.18 10.04 -3.98
N HIS A 12 -9.97 10.49 -4.28
CA HIS A 12 -9.74 11.64 -5.15
C HIS A 12 -9.47 11.16 -6.57
N TYR A 13 -9.23 12.10 -7.47
CA TYR A 13 -8.74 11.80 -8.80
C TYR A 13 -7.29 12.27 -8.97
N LYS A 14 -6.60 11.68 -9.94
CA LYS A 14 -5.32 12.16 -10.46
C LYS A 14 -5.40 12.20 -11.98
N SER A 15 -4.96 13.31 -12.57
CA SER A 15 -4.73 13.39 -14.01
C SER A 15 -3.40 12.69 -14.32
N VAL A 16 -3.41 11.72 -15.23
CA VAL A 16 -2.20 11.01 -15.67
C VAL A 16 -2.01 11.15 -17.18
N PRO A 17 -0.78 11.46 -17.64
CA PRO A 17 -0.51 11.63 -19.06
C PRO A 17 -0.60 10.30 -19.81
N ARG A 18 -1.01 10.39 -21.07
CA ARG A 18 -0.90 9.38 -22.12
C ARG A 18 -0.12 9.96 -23.29
N ILE A 19 0.05 9.17 -24.35
CA ILE A 19 0.85 9.54 -25.53
C ILE A 19 0.37 10.86 -26.14
N ASP A 20 -0.94 11.10 -26.19
CA ASP A 20 -1.57 12.25 -26.86
C ASP A 20 -2.61 12.97 -26.00
N SER A 21 -2.77 12.58 -24.74
CA SER A 21 -3.93 12.98 -23.92
C SER A 21 -3.68 12.83 -22.43
N TYR A 22 -4.67 13.21 -21.62
CA TYR A 22 -4.70 12.94 -20.19
C TYR A 22 -5.94 12.14 -19.85
N ILE A 23 -5.80 11.22 -18.88
CA ILE A 23 -6.95 10.53 -18.30
C ILE A 23 -7.04 10.82 -16.81
N THR A 24 -8.28 10.85 -16.32
CA THR A 24 -8.59 10.96 -14.90
C THR A 24 -8.68 9.57 -14.32
N VAL A 25 -7.85 9.26 -13.32
CA VAL A 25 -7.86 7.96 -12.62
C VAL A 25 -8.17 8.13 -11.14
N PRO A 26 -8.78 7.13 -10.47
CA PRO A 26 -8.95 7.17 -9.03
C PRO A 26 -7.60 7.20 -8.30
N TRP A 27 -7.50 8.04 -7.28
CA TRP A 27 -6.29 8.23 -6.50
C TRP A 27 -6.58 8.19 -5.00
N ILE A 28 -5.80 7.37 -4.29
CA ILE A 28 -5.82 7.22 -2.84
C ILE A 28 -4.49 7.74 -2.25
N ASN A 29 -4.59 8.60 -1.24
CA ASN A 29 -3.43 9.09 -0.48
C ASN A 29 -3.48 8.50 0.94
N LEU A 30 -2.48 7.71 1.29
CA LEU A 30 -2.32 7.12 2.62
C LEU A 30 -1.06 7.71 3.27
N SER A 31 -1.25 8.70 4.14
CA SER A 31 -0.18 9.32 4.89
C SER A 31 -0.62 9.61 6.34
N GLY A 32 0.35 9.67 7.25
CA GLY A 32 0.15 10.08 8.65
C GLY A 32 0.63 9.07 9.69
N HIS A 33 0.76 9.54 10.94
CA HIS A 33 1.28 8.75 12.07
C HIS A 33 0.50 7.44 12.33
N TRP A 34 -0.76 7.36 11.93
CA TRP A 34 -1.57 6.14 12.07
C TRP A 34 -1.02 4.99 11.23
N LEU A 35 -0.43 5.28 10.06
CA LEU A 35 0.16 4.28 9.18
C LEU A 35 1.45 3.72 9.81
N ALA A 36 2.25 4.59 10.42
CA ALA A 36 3.42 4.20 11.21
C ALA A 36 3.05 3.36 12.44
N LYS A 37 2.01 3.77 13.19
CA LYS A 37 1.47 3.01 14.34
C LYS A 37 0.91 1.65 13.92
N ALA A 38 0.45 1.50 12.67
CA ALA A 38 0.03 0.22 12.10
C ALA A 38 1.21 -0.68 11.67
N GLY A 39 2.46 -0.24 11.87
CA GLY A 39 3.67 -1.03 11.66
C GLY A 39 4.36 -0.85 10.31
N PHE A 40 3.85 0.02 9.44
CA PHE A 40 4.49 0.38 8.18
C PHE A 40 5.60 1.41 8.41
N ARG A 41 6.74 1.23 7.75
CA ARG A 41 7.91 2.10 7.82
C ARG A 41 8.30 2.56 6.42
N ILE A 42 9.02 3.68 6.34
CA ILE A 42 9.63 4.14 5.10
C ILE A 42 10.60 3.06 4.61
N GLY A 43 10.50 2.70 3.33
CA GLY A 43 11.31 1.64 2.72
C GLY A 43 10.77 0.21 2.90
N ASP A 44 9.67 0.01 3.63
CA ASP A 44 9.02 -1.30 3.67
C ASP A 44 8.52 -1.70 2.28
N ASN A 45 8.80 -2.93 1.87
CA ASN A 45 8.10 -3.54 0.75
C ASN A 45 6.65 -3.85 1.15
N ILE A 46 5.72 -3.54 0.26
CA ILE A 46 4.29 -3.79 0.46
C ILE A 46 3.70 -4.66 -0.65
N THR A 47 2.69 -5.44 -0.28
CA THR A 47 1.86 -6.19 -1.22
C THR A 47 0.47 -5.57 -1.24
N ILE A 48 -0.02 -5.28 -2.45
CA ILE A 48 -1.40 -4.81 -2.68
C ILE A 48 -2.18 -5.94 -3.34
N ILE A 49 -3.18 -6.46 -2.63
CA ILE A 49 -4.08 -7.49 -3.15
C ILE A 49 -5.34 -6.79 -3.65
N ILE A 50 -5.66 -7.00 -4.93
CA ILE A 50 -6.79 -6.36 -5.62
C ILE A 50 -7.90 -7.40 -5.82
N LYS A 51 -9.12 -7.04 -5.43
CA LYS A 51 -10.35 -7.81 -5.70
C LYS A 51 -11.47 -6.86 -6.13
N ARG A 52 -12.57 -7.40 -6.66
CA ARG A 52 -13.76 -6.60 -6.96
C ARG A 52 -14.18 -5.81 -5.71
N ASN A 53 -14.25 -4.48 -5.83
CA ASN A 53 -14.62 -3.53 -4.77
C ASN A 53 -13.75 -3.57 -3.51
N SER A 54 -12.52 -4.08 -3.56
CA SER A 54 -11.65 -4.16 -2.38
C SER A 54 -10.16 -4.06 -2.72
N LEU A 55 -9.44 -3.32 -1.88
CA LEU A 55 -7.98 -3.27 -1.85
C LEU A 55 -7.51 -3.65 -0.46
N GLN A 56 -6.58 -4.61 -0.38
CA GLN A 56 -5.92 -4.97 0.87
C GLN A 56 -4.42 -4.70 0.75
N ILE A 57 -3.90 -3.82 1.61
CA ILE A 57 -2.47 -3.48 1.68
C ILE A 57 -1.85 -4.21 2.86
N LYS A 58 -0.75 -4.91 2.64
CA LYS A 58 -0.01 -5.64 3.68
C LYS A 58 1.48 -5.34 3.54
N LYS A 59 2.22 -5.43 4.65
CA LYS A 59 3.68 -5.55 4.58
C LYS A 59 4.04 -6.84 3.85
N SER A 60 4.97 -6.76 2.91
CA SER A 60 5.60 -7.94 2.36
C SER A 60 6.56 -8.50 3.41
N LYS A 61 6.50 -9.80 3.67
CA LYS A 61 7.64 -10.46 4.33
C LYS A 61 8.78 -10.36 3.32
N GLY A 62 9.87 -9.70 3.67
CA GLY A 62 11.07 -9.77 2.85
C GLY A 62 11.37 -11.26 2.61
N ASN A 63 11.77 -11.62 1.39
CA ASN A 63 12.39 -12.92 1.20
C ASN A 63 13.56 -12.95 2.18
N THR A 64 13.46 -13.73 3.25
CA THR A 64 14.64 -14.11 4.01
C THR A 64 15.53 -14.78 2.98
N GLN A 65 16.57 -14.09 2.50
CA GLN A 65 17.64 -14.77 1.81
C GLN A 65 18.29 -15.64 2.88
N THR A 66 17.87 -16.90 2.92
CA THR A 66 18.56 -17.94 3.66
C THR A 66 19.90 -18.09 2.96
N PHE A 67 20.92 -17.40 3.45
CA PHE A 67 22.30 -17.68 3.07
C PHE A 67 22.61 -19.08 3.58
N PHE A 68 22.47 -20.09 2.72
CA PHE A 68 23.05 -21.39 2.98
C PHE A 68 24.57 -21.22 2.88
N ASN A 69 25.25 -21.17 4.03
CA ASN A 69 26.70 -21.32 4.07
C ASN A 69 27.01 -22.74 3.59
N LYS A 70 27.58 -22.86 2.38
CA LYS A 70 28.25 -24.09 1.95
C LYS A 70 29.53 -24.23 2.78
N THR A 71 29.54 -25.19 3.71
CA THR A 71 30.75 -25.85 4.21
C THR A 71 31.38 -26.70 3.13
#